data_AF-A0A8X6KKQ0-F1
#
_entry.id   AF-A0A8X6KKQ0-F1
#
_cell.length_a   1.000
_cell.length_b   1.000
_cell.length_c   1.000
_cell.angle_alpha   90.00
_cell.angle_beta   90.00
_cell.angle_gamma   90.00
#
_symmetry.space_group_name_H-M   'P 1'
#
loop_
_entity.id
_entity.type
_entity.pdbx_description
1 polymer ?
#
loop_
_entity_poly.entity_id
_entity_poly.type
_entity_poly.pdbx_seq_one_letter_code
_entity_poly.pdbx_strand_id
1 'polypeptide(L)'
;SLLFTLFGSGFCDHWYLRRGFTISVMSICFILPCCFPKRVDFLAYIGSIGIFAMLYPVFLTVYGYYKITPHNVIIKTQPTDLSEMFAMFPVLGLGFQCQEVVVPVYSCMRERNLCNFMKSSVLAMSILFVIYTVIGCFGYLTFGSHVAHNVMKMYDANDPIVMVGVGALIIKMIATYPILALCGRDAAAGIYAELRGLKAAEFKASEKTRRYIVAAIWFTSSLLLAIETENIGVVIKYLGSVASANIFFYPGICLLQVVLKKDPDLKLRRSPFLAIYGILIAGVGAFCFGVVLFTAIMDRSVDIRIDLCHLGANVTTQA
;
A
#
# COMPACT_ATOMS: atom_id res chain seq x y z
N SER A 1 11.96 14.56 -9.44
CA SER A 1 13.33 14.04 -9.30
C SER A 1 13.83 13.37 -10.56
N LEU A 2 13.28 12.23 -11.03
CA LEU A 2 13.79 11.58 -12.27
C LEU A 2 13.75 12.47 -13.53
N LEU A 3 12.64 13.18 -13.75
CA LEU A 3 12.49 14.11 -14.87
C LEU A 3 13.33 15.39 -14.71
N PHE A 4 13.59 15.80 -13.47
CA PHE A 4 14.45 16.96 -13.19
C PHE A 4 15.91 16.64 -13.54
N THR A 5 16.37 15.42 -13.23
CA THR A 5 17.69 14.94 -13.65
C THR A 5 17.80 14.76 -15.17
N LEU A 6 16.77 14.20 -15.82
CA LEU A 6 16.79 13.94 -17.27
C LEU A 6 16.67 15.20 -18.13
N PHE A 7 16.00 16.26 -17.64
CA PHE A 7 15.68 17.46 -18.43
C PHE A 7 16.27 18.77 -17.88
N GLY A 8 17.01 18.74 -16.76
CA GLY A 8 17.71 19.90 -16.21
C GLY A 8 16.80 21.01 -15.67
N SER A 9 17.33 22.23 -15.57
CA SER A 9 16.68 23.42 -14.98
C SER A 9 15.44 23.93 -15.74
N GLY A 10 15.20 23.47 -16.98
CA GLY A 10 13.99 23.77 -17.77
C GLY A 10 12.75 22.96 -17.38
N PHE A 11 12.83 22.17 -16.30
CA PHE A 11 11.77 21.30 -15.80
C PHE A 11 10.45 22.04 -15.46
N CYS A 12 10.54 23.29 -15.01
CA CYS A 12 9.37 24.09 -14.64
C CYS A 12 8.70 24.82 -15.82
N ASP A 13 9.41 25.03 -16.93
CA ASP A 13 8.91 25.83 -18.06
C ASP A 13 8.07 25.03 -19.05
N HIS A 14 8.18 23.70 -19.03
CA HIS A 14 7.54 22.84 -20.00
C HIS A 14 6.32 22.13 -19.40
N TRP A 15 5.14 22.39 -19.98
CA TRP A 15 3.85 21.85 -19.53
C TRP A 15 3.82 20.31 -19.46
N TYR A 16 4.60 19.62 -20.29
CA TYR A 16 4.69 18.15 -20.32
C TYR A 16 5.56 17.54 -19.20
N LEU A 17 6.33 18.35 -18.48
CA LEU A 17 7.15 17.91 -17.33
C LEU A 17 6.42 18.12 -15.99
N ARG A 18 5.23 18.74 -15.98
CA ARG A 18 4.41 18.86 -14.79
C ARG A 18 4.06 17.48 -14.24
N ARG A 19 4.27 17.29 -12.94
CA ARG A 19 4.03 16.04 -12.21
C ARG A 19 2.67 15.41 -12.53
N GLY A 20 1.59 16.20 -12.51
CA GLY A 20 0.24 15.70 -12.82
C GLY A 20 0.09 15.19 -14.25
N PHE A 21 0.71 15.86 -15.22
CA PHE A 21 0.68 15.43 -16.62
C PHE A 21 1.50 14.15 -16.82
N THR A 22 2.74 14.08 -16.30
CA THR A 22 3.58 12.88 -16.48
C THR A 22 3.01 11.65 -15.77
N ILE A 23 2.46 11.79 -14.56
CA ILE A 23 1.78 10.69 -13.86
C ILE A 23 0.59 10.19 -14.70
N SER A 24 -0.20 11.12 -15.26
CA SER A 24 -1.36 10.77 -16.09
C SER A 24 -0.95 10.02 -17.35
N VAL A 25 0.02 10.54 -18.10
CA VAL A 25 0.51 9.91 -19.33
C VAL A 25 1.10 8.54 -19.04
N MET A 26 1.99 8.41 -18.05
CA MET A 26 2.58 7.11 -17.71
C MET A 26 1.53 6.10 -17.26
N SER A 27 0.54 6.53 -16.49
CA SER A 27 -0.54 5.65 -16.02
C SER A 27 -1.43 5.21 -17.18
N ILE A 28 -1.80 6.12 -18.10
CA ILE A 28 -2.66 5.79 -19.25
C ILE A 28 -1.91 4.93 -20.26
N CYS A 29 -0.62 5.17 -20.49
CA CYS A 29 0.16 4.44 -21.48
C CYS A 29 0.64 3.07 -21.00
N PHE A 30 0.98 2.91 -19.72
CA PHE A 30 1.59 1.67 -19.21
C PHE A 30 0.71 0.89 -18.24
N ILE A 31 -0.02 1.58 -17.35
CA ILE A 31 -0.83 0.91 -16.32
C ILE A 31 -2.18 0.48 -16.87
N LEU A 32 -2.88 1.39 -17.57
CA LEU A 32 -4.23 1.14 -18.09
C LEU A 32 -4.29 -0.05 -19.06
N PRO A 33 -3.35 -0.23 -20.03
CA PRO A 33 -3.37 -1.40 -20.91
C PRO A 33 -3.19 -2.71 -20.13
N CYS A 34 -2.38 -2.68 -19.08
CA CYS A 34 -2.11 -3.82 -18.21
C CYS A 34 -3.31 -4.19 -17.31
N CYS A 35 -4.30 -3.30 -17.12
CA CYS A 35 -5.51 -3.55 -16.33
C CYS A 35 -6.63 -4.28 -17.10
N PHE A 36 -6.59 -4.28 -18.44
CA PHE A 36 -7.59 -4.94 -19.27
C PHE A 36 -7.50 -6.47 -19.41
N PRO A 37 -6.34 -7.15 -19.29
CA PRO A 37 -6.22 -8.60 -19.42
C PRO A 37 -7.20 -9.34 -18.49
N LYS A 38 -7.90 -10.34 -19.05
CA LYS A 38 -8.78 -11.22 -18.27
C LYS A 38 -8.03 -12.33 -17.53
N ARG A 39 -6.85 -12.71 -18.02
CA ARG A 39 -6.13 -13.90 -17.54
C ARG A 39 -5.26 -13.53 -16.35
N VAL A 40 -5.58 -14.12 -15.20
CA VAL A 40 -4.80 -13.96 -13.95
C VAL A 40 -3.37 -14.48 -14.12
N ASP A 41 -3.16 -15.46 -15.01
CA ASP A 41 -1.84 -16.03 -15.31
C ASP A 41 -0.87 -15.01 -15.93
N PHE A 42 -1.36 -14.10 -16.79
CA PHE A 42 -0.54 -13.04 -17.36
C PHE A 42 -0.12 -12.02 -16.29
N LEU A 43 -1.04 -11.72 -15.36
CA LEU A 43 -0.79 -10.86 -14.22
C LEU A 43 0.21 -11.49 -13.24
N ALA A 44 0.17 -12.82 -13.06
CA ALA A 44 1.14 -13.55 -12.26
C ALA A 44 2.56 -13.44 -12.83
N TYR A 45 2.71 -13.53 -14.16
CA TYR A 45 3.99 -13.34 -14.84
C TYR A 45 4.54 -11.91 -14.65
N ILE A 46 3.69 -10.90 -14.89
CA ILE A 46 4.04 -9.49 -14.65
C ILE A 46 4.40 -9.25 -13.17
N GLY A 47 3.64 -9.83 -12.24
CA GLY A 47 3.92 -9.75 -10.81
C GLY A 47 5.29 -10.31 -10.45
N SER A 48 5.71 -11.41 -11.08
CA SER A 48 7.06 -11.97 -10.89
C SER A 48 8.16 -11.01 -11.33
N ILE A 49 8.00 -10.33 -12.48
CA ILE A 49 8.92 -9.28 -12.94
C ILE A 49 9.01 -8.16 -11.89
N GLY A 50 7.88 -7.76 -11.30
CA GLY A 50 7.84 -6.76 -10.23
C GLY A 50 8.63 -7.15 -8.98
N ILE A 51 8.64 -8.44 -8.61
CA ILE A 51 9.43 -8.95 -7.48
C ILE A 51 10.94 -8.84 -7.79
N PHE A 52 11.37 -9.27 -8.97
CA PHE A 52 12.78 -9.15 -9.37
C PHE A 52 13.23 -7.68 -9.46
N ALA A 53 12.37 -6.80 -9.99
CA ALA A 53 12.65 -5.36 -10.01
C ALA A 53 12.81 -4.79 -8.58
N MET A 54 12.05 -5.28 -7.60
CA MET A 54 12.15 -4.84 -6.20
C MET A 54 13.47 -5.22 -5.52
N LEU A 55 14.22 -6.21 -6.02
CA LEU A 55 15.54 -6.55 -5.48
C LEU A 55 16.57 -5.43 -5.70
N TYR A 56 16.40 -4.61 -6.75
CA TYR A 56 17.34 -3.52 -7.02
C TYR A 56 17.25 -2.39 -5.99
N PRO A 57 16.06 -1.86 -5.62
CA PRO A 57 15.95 -0.94 -4.49
C PRO A 57 16.50 -1.48 -3.17
N VAL A 58 16.35 -2.80 -2.90
CA VAL A 58 16.98 -3.44 -1.73
C VAL A 58 18.50 -3.29 -1.80
N PHE A 59 19.11 -3.68 -2.92
CA PHE A 59 20.54 -3.49 -3.14
C PHE A 59 20.95 -2.02 -3.01
N LEU A 60 20.20 -1.09 -3.60
CA LEU A 60 20.50 0.34 -3.54
C LEU A 60 20.54 0.87 -2.10
N THR A 61 19.63 0.41 -1.23
CA THR A 61 19.64 0.85 0.18
C THR A 61 20.88 0.39 0.93
N VAL A 62 21.35 -0.84 0.67
CA VAL A 62 22.59 -1.38 1.24
C VAL A 62 23.80 -0.66 0.66
N TYR A 63 23.86 -0.47 -0.65
CA TYR A 63 24.92 0.27 -1.32
C TYR A 63 25.00 1.72 -0.84
N GLY A 64 23.84 2.36 -0.65
CA GLY A 64 23.70 3.70 -0.11
C GLY A 64 24.35 3.87 1.26
N TYR A 65 24.17 2.90 2.16
CA TYR A 65 24.80 2.90 3.47
C TYR A 65 26.33 2.90 3.40
N TYR A 66 26.93 2.15 2.47
CA TYR A 66 28.39 2.10 2.31
C TYR A 66 28.97 3.30 1.55
N LYS A 67 28.19 3.91 0.64
CA LYS A 67 28.64 5.05 -0.19
C LYS A 67 28.47 6.39 0.51
N ILE A 68 27.34 6.59 1.18
CA ILE A 68 27.03 7.85 1.85
C ILE A 68 27.76 7.83 3.19
N THR A 69 28.87 8.57 3.29
CA THR A 69 29.58 8.75 4.55
C THR A 69 28.63 9.38 5.59
N PRO A 70 28.41 8.75 6.75
CA PRO A 70 27.44 9.24 7.73
C PRO A 70 27.90 10.60 8.25
N HIS A 71 27.15 11.66 7.90
CA HIS A 71 27.33 12.98 8.49
C HIS A 71 26.59 12.99 9.83
N ASN A 72 27.28 12.92 10.98
CA ASN A 72 26.74 13.11 12.35
C ASN A 72 25.22 12.87 12.49
N VAL A 73 24.76 11.67 12.14
CA VAL A 73 23.34 11.37 12.11
C VAL A 73 22.92 10.83 13.48
N ILE A 74 21.85 11.39 14.05
CA ILE A 74 21.31 10.92 15.32
C ILE A 74 20.51 9.64 15.07
N ILE A 75 21.00 8.53 15.62
CA ILE A 75 20.31 7.24 15.62
C ILE A 75 19.55 7.11 16.93
N LYS A 76 18.21 7.17 16.88
CA LYS A 76 17.38 6.89 18.05
C LYS A 76 17.27 5.38 18.24
N THR A 77 17.68 4.87 19.39
CA THR A 77 17.59 3.44 19.73
C THR A 77 16.33 3.08 20.52
N GLN A 78 15.60 4.09 21.02
CA GLN A 78 14.37 3.93 21.79
C GLN A 78 13.32 4.95 21.33
N PRO A 79 12.03 4.58 21.32
CA PRO A 79 10.94 5.53 21.10
C PRO A 79 10.92 6.54 22.25
N THR A 80 10.70 7.82 21.95
CA THR A 80 10.57 8.84 23.01
C THR A 80 9.22 8.75 23.69
N ASP A 81 8.19 8.34 22.95
CA ASP A 81 6.80 8.31 23.40
C ASP A 81 6.04 7.07 22.93
N LEU A 82 5.02 6.65 23.69
CA LEU A 82 4.12 5.57 23.30
C LEU A 82 3.35 5.89 22.01
N SER A 83 3.12 7.17 21.71
CA SER A 83 2.48 7.61 20.47
C SER A 83 3.29 7.25 19.22
N GLU A 84 4.62 7.30 19.27
CA GLU A 84 5.49 6.89 18.17
C GLU A 84 5.39 5.37 17.92
N MET A 85 5.26 4.58 18.98
CA MET A 85 5.00 3.14 18.87
C MET A 85 3.65 2.87 18.19
N PHE A 86 2.60 3.57 18.61
CA PHE A 86 1.27 3.47 17.98
C PHE A 86 1.26 3.93 16.52
N ALA A 87 2.11 4.89 16.15
CA ALA A 87 2.27 5.35 14.77
C ALA A 87 3.00 4.35 13.85
N MET A 88 3.74 3.37 14.40
CA MET A 88 4.39 2.31 13.62
C MET A 88 3.45 1.17 13.23
N PHE A 89 2.48 0.81 14.09
CA PHE A 89 1.52 -0.28 13.81
C PHE A 89 0.83 -0.18 12.43
N PRO A 90 0.35 0.99 11.98
CA PRO A 90 -0.29 1.16 10.67
C PRO A 90 0.66 0.89 9.51
N VAL A 91 1.91 1.34 9.66
CA VAL A 91 2.95 1.20 8.63
C VAL A 91 3.32 -0.28 8.50
N LEU A 92 3.49 -0.98 9.62
CA LEU A 92 3.74 -2.42 9.62
C LEU A 92 2.52 -3.21 9.10
N GLY A 93 1.32 -2.86 9.54
CA GLY A 93 0.08 -3.47 9.07
C GLY A 93 -0.08 -3.34 7.56
N LEU A 94 0.12 -2.12 7.02
CA LEU A 94 0.11 -1.88 5.58
C LEU A 94 1.24 -2.62 4.85
N GLY A 95 2.44 -2.67 5.43
CA GLY A 95 3.60 -3.32 4.82
C GLY A 95 3.42 -4.82 4.63
N PHE A 96 2.80 -5.49 5.62
CA PHE A 96 2.52 -6.93 5.60
C PHE A 96 1.12 -7.29 5.09
N GLN A 97 0.34 -6.31 4.65
CA GLN A 97 -0.99 -6.49 4.09
C GLN A 97 -0.91 -7.30 2.78
N CYS A 98 -1.55 -8.47 2.74
CA CYS A 98 -1.64 -9.30 1.52
C CYS A 98 -2.99 -10.00 1.35
N GLN A 99 -3.90 -9.88 2.33
CA GLN A 99 -5.14 -10.63 2.40
C GLN A 99 -6.12 -10.28 1.27
N GLU A 100 -6.01 -9.10 0.67
CA GLU A 100 -6.88 -8.65 -0.43
C GLU A 100 -6.62 -9.43 -1.73
N VAL A 101 -5.39 -9.92 -1.94
CA VAL A 101 -4.99 -10.70 -3.12
C VAL A 101 -5.01 -12.20 -2.87
N VAL A 102 -5.40 -12.65 -1.68
CA VAL A 102 -5.34 -14.06 -1.25
C VAL A 102 -6.17 -14.97 -2.15
N VAL A 103 -7.37 -14.53 -2.55
CA VAL A 103 -8.33 -15.32 -3.34
C VAL A 103 -7.81 -15.58 -4.76
N PRO A 104 -7.43 -14.56 -5.55
CA PRO A 104 -6.89 -14.81 -6.88
C PRO A 104 -5.57 -15.62 -6.82
N VAL A 105 -4.69 -15.35 -5.85
CA VAL A 105 -3.45 -16.12 -5.66
C VAL A 105 -3.75 -17.59 -5.37
N TYR A 106 -4.67 -17.88 -4.45
CA TYR A 106 -5.11 -19.25 -4.14
C TYR A 106 -5.71 -19.94 -5.36
N SER A 107 -6.52 -19.23 -6.15
CA SER A 107 -7.15 -19.77 -7.35
C SER A 107 -6.14 -20.15 -8.45
N CYS A 108 -5.00 -19.46 -8.51
CA CYS A 108 -3.91 -19.70 -9.47
C CYS A 108 -2.91 -20.76 -9.00
N MET A 109 -2.97 -21.21 -7.75
CA MET A 109 -2.08 -22.29 -7.30
C MET A 109 -2.37 -23.59 -8.05
N ARG A 110 -1.30 -24.25 -8.50
CA ARG A 110 -1.35 -25.55 -9.19
C ARG A 110 -2.04 -26.61 -8.33
N GLU A 111 -1.68 -26.68 -7.05
CA GLU A 111 -2.27 -27.60 -6.07
C GLU A 111 -3.07 -26.79 -5.03
N ARG A 112 -4.39 -26.80 -5.17
CA ARG A 112 -5.31 -26.08 -4.28
C ARG A 112 -5.52 -26.87 -2.99
N ASN A 113 -4.58 -26.75 -2.07
CA ASN A 113 -4.70 -27.26 -0.71
C ASN A 113 -4.35 -26.15 0.28
N LEU A 114 -5.17 -25.99 1.33
CA LEU A 114 -4.93 -25.01 2.41
C LEU A 114 -3.58 -25.24 3.10
N CYS A 115 -3.13 -26.48 3.26
CA CYS A 115 -1.82 -26.76 3.86
C CYS A 115 -0.68 -26.25 2.97
N ASN A 116 -0.76 -26.50 1.66
CA ASN A 116 0.23 -26.00 0.69
C ASN A 116 0.19 -24.47 0.61
N PHE A 117 -1.01 -23.87 0.65
CA PHE A 117 -1.18 -22.42 0.69
C PHE A 117 -0.52 -21.81 1.92
N MET A 118 -0.75 -22.38 3.11
CA MET A 118 -0.20 -21.89 4.35
C MET A 118 1.32 -22.01 4.38
N LYS A 119 1.89 -23.14 3.92
CA LYS A 119 3.34 -23.30 3.77
C LYS A 119 3.94 -22.24 2.85
N SER A 120 3.34 -22.05 1.66
CA SER A 120 3.79 -21.04 0.70
C SER A 120 3.68 -19.61 1.25
N SER A 121 2.59 -19.30 1.95
CA SER A 121 2.35 -17.98 2.52
C SER A 121 3.33 -17.67 3.66
N VAL A 122 3.58 -18.62 4.55
CA VAL A 122 4.55 -18.47 5.65
C VAL A 122 5.96 -18.25 5.09
N LEU A 123 6.36 -19.01 4.07
CA LEU A 123 7.65 -18.83 3.41
C LEU A 123 7.77 -17.46 2.72
N ALA A 124 6.72 -17.02 2.01
CA ALA A 124 6.72 -15.71 1.38
C ALA A 124 6.83 -14.57 2.41
N MET A 125 6.10 -14.69 3.52
CA MET A 125 6.12 -13.71 4.61
C MET A 125 7.47 -13.66 5.34
N SER A 126 8.14 -14.79 5.54
CA SER A 126 9.47 -14.80 6.15
C SER A 126 10.52 -14.13 5.25
N ILE A 127 10.49 -14.38 3.95
CA ILE A 127 11.36 -13.71 2.98
C ILE A 127 11.08 -12.20 2.98
N LEU A 128 9.81 -11.79 2.98
CA LEU A 128 9.44 -10.38 3.02
C LEU A 128 9.91 -9.69 4.30
N PHE A 129 9.79 -10.37 5.45
CA PHE A 129 10.28 -9.87 6.73
C PHE A 129 11.79 -9.58 6.70
N VAL A 130 12.59 -10.49 6.13
CA VAL A 130 14.03 -10.27 5.96
C VAL A 130 14.30 -9.07 5.05
N ILE A 131 13.63 -8.98 3.91
CA ILE A 131 13.79 -7.86 2.96
C ILE A 131 13.46 -6.52 3.63
N TYR A 132 12.33 -6.43 4.34
CA TYR A 132 11.93 -5.21 5.04
C TYR A 132 12.89 -4.85 6.18
N THR A 133 13.40 -5.84 6.90
CA THR A 133 14.42 -5.61 7.94
C THR A 133 15.70 -5.05 7.33
N VAL A 134 16.17 -5.60 6.21
CA VAL A 134 17.37 -5.08 5.51
C VAL A 134 17.14 -3.65 5.05
N ILE A 135 16.06 -3.36 4.32
CA ILE A 135 15.74 -2.00 3.85
C ILE A 135 15.63 -1.03 5.04
N GLY A 136 14.89 -1.43 6.09
CA GLY A 136 14.64 -0.60 7.26
C GLY A 136 15.90 -0.29 8.04
N CYS A 137 16.73 -1.30 8.33
CA CYS A 137 17.97 -1.13 9.07
C CYS A 137 18.98 -0.30 8.28
N PHE A 138 19.32 -0.67 7.05
CA PHE A 138 20.33 0.07 6.27
C PHE A 138 19.84 1.47 5.88
N GLY A 139 18.56 1.62 5.53
CA GLY A 139 17.95 2.92 5.26
C GLY A 139 17.99 3.85 6.48
N TYR A 140 17.63 3.33 7.67
CA TYR A 140 17.69 4.11 8.90
C TYR A 140 19.12 4.40 9.35
N LEU A 141 20.07 3.47 9.20
CA LEU A 141 21.47 3.74 9.51
C LEU A 141 22.09 4.79 8.57
N THR A 142 21.58 4.93 7.35
CA THR A 142 22.06 5.93 6.37
C THR A 142 21.58 7.34 6.71
N PHE A 143 20.30 7.52 7.09
CA PHE A 143 19.67 8.84 7.24
C PHE A 143 19.18 9.18 8.65
N GLY A 144 19.17 8.20 9.56
CA GLY A 144 18.79 8.30 10.97
C GLY A 144 17.48 9.05 11.20
N SER A 145 17.47 9.98 12.16
CA SER A 145 16.28 10.77 12.51
C SER A 145 15.71 11.63 11.37
N HIS A 146 16.45 11.87 10.29
CA HIS A 146 16.03 12.68 9.15
C HIS A 146 15.44 11.88 8.00
N VAL A 147 15.20 10.57 8.19
CA VAL A 147 14.63 9.72 7.14
C VAL A 147 13.24 10.22 6.70
N ALA A 148 13.09 10.51 5.40
CA ALA A 148 11.80 10.87 4.84
C ALA A 148 10.91 9.63 4.66
N HIS A 149 9.57 9.83 4.66
CA HIS A 149 8.59 8.78 4.37
C HIS A 149 8.83 8.04 3.04
N ASN A 150 9.50 8.68 2.09
CA ASN A 150 10.01 8.04 0.88
C ASN A 150 11.54 8.14 0.87
N VAL A 151 12.20 7.11 1.40
CA VAL A 151 13.67 7.03 1.49
C VAL A 151 14.35 7.22 0.14
N MET A 152 13.70 6.81 -0.97
CA MET A 152 14.25 6.94 -2.31
C MET A 152 14.48 8.40 -2.72
N LYS A 153 13.72 9.35 -2.15
CA LYS A 153 13.92 10.79 -2.40
C LYS A 153 15.15 11.37 -1.71
N MET A 154 15.74 10.65 -0.75
CA MET A 154 16.92 11.11 0.00
C MET A 154 18.24 10.77 -0.71
N TYR A 155 18.19 9.91 -1.74
CA TYR A 155 19.34 9.63 -2.58
C TYR A 155 19.47 10.66 -3.69
N ASP A 156 20.71 11.01 -4.06
CA ASP A 156 20.97 11.97 -5.14
C ASP A 156 20.44 11.42 -6.47
N ALA A 157 19.57 12.20 -7.09
CA ALA A 157 18.94 11.83 -8.35
C ALA A 157 19.90 11.90 -9.54
N ASN A 158 21.07 12.55 -9.40
CA ASN A 158 22.11 12.59 -10.44
C ASN A 158 22.93 11.30 -10.53
N ASP A 159 22.87 10.44 -9.51
CA ASP A 159 23.57 9.17 -9.52
C ASP A 159 22.87 8.16 -10.46
N PRO A 160 23.54 7.65 -11.51
CA PRO A 160 22.96 6.66 -12.42
C PRO A 160 22.43 5.42 -11.70
N ILE A 161 23.06 5.01 -10.59
CA ILE A 161 22.65 3.84 -9.80
C ILE A 161 21.29 4.11 -9.14
N VAL A 162 21.07 5.32 -8.63
CA VAL A 162 19.80 5.74 -8.04
C VAL A 162 18.72 5.81 -9.13
N MET A 163 19.05 6.33 -10.32
CA MET A 163 18.11 6.39 -11.44
C MET A 163 17.60 5.01 -11.86
N VAL A 164 18.48 4.00 -11.96
CA VAL A 164 18.08 2.62 -12.24
C VAL A 164 17.14 2.09 -11.16
N GLY A 165 17.39 2.42 -9.90
CA GLY A 165 16.51 2.03 -8.80
C GLY A 165 15.13 2.68 -8.85
N VAL A 166 15.04 3.94 -9.28
CA VAL A 166 13.74 4.59 -9.51
C VAL A 166 13.01 3.93 -10.68
N GLY A 167 13.72 3.59 -11.76
CA GLY A 167 13.16 2.81 -12.88
C GLY A 167 12.60 1.46 -12.43
N ALA A 168 13.34 0.74 -11.59
CA ALA A 168 12.91 -0.53 -11.02
C ALA A 168 11.64 -0.38 -10.15
N LEU A 169 11.53 0.70 -9.36
CA LEU A 169 10.32 1.02 -8.61
C LEU A 169 9.13 1.32 -9.53
N ILE A 170 9.34 2.01 -10.66
CA ILE A 170 8.29 2.26 -11.66
C ILE A 170 7.80 0.94 -12.26
N ILE A 171 8.72 0.05 -12.67
CA ILE A 171 8.38 -1.28 -13.20
C ILE A 171 7.57 -2.07 -12.17
N LYS A 172 8.00 -2.07 -10.90
CA LYS A 172 7.27 -2.69 -9.80
C LYS A 172 5.85 -2.13 -9.67
N MET A 173 5.67 -0.80 -9.71
CA MET A 173 4.34 -0.18 -9.61
C MET A 173 3.43 -0.54 -10.79
N ILE A 174 3.97 -0.55 -12.01
CA ILE A 174 3.23 -1.01 -13.21
C ILE A 174 2.83 -2.47 -13.06
N ALA A 175 3.67 -3.31 -12.45
CA ALA A 175 3.39 -4.71 -12.24
C ALA A 175 2.35 -4.99 -11.15
N THR A 176 2.40 -4.25 -10.04
CA THR A 176 1.51 -4.45 -8.89
C THR A 176 0.11 -3.87 -9.11
N TYR A 177 -0.01 -2.72 -9.77
CA TYR A 177 -1.28 -2.00 -9.89
C TYR A 177 -2.40 -2.85 -10.55
N PRO A 178 -2.17 -3.54 -11.68
CA PRO A 178 -3.21 -4.37 -12.30
C PRO A 178 -3.73 -5.48 -11.41
N ILE A 179 -2.88 -6.09 -10.58
CA ILE A 179 -3.24 -7.16 -9.65
C ILE A 179 -4.20 -6.62 -8.59
N LEU A 180 -3.91 -5.44 -8.03
CA LEU A 180 -4.78 -4.79 -7.06
C LEU A 180 -6.08 -4.28 -7.70
N ALA A 181 -6.00 -3.69 -8.89
CA ALA A 181 -7.16 -3.23 -9.64
C ALA A 181 -8.11 -4.39 -10.00
N LEU A 182 -7.58 -5.58 -10.28
CA LEU A 182 -8.36 -6.79 -10.50
C LEU A 182 -9.18 -7.15 -9.26
N CYS A 183 -8.54 -7.19 -8.08
CA CYS A 183 -9.19 -7.53 -6.81
C CYS A 183 -10.26 -6.48 -6.44
N GLY A 184 -9.92 -5.20 -6.55
CA GLY A 184 -10.85 -4.10 -6.28
C GLY A 184 -12.07 -4.11 -7.19
N ARG A 185 -11.86 -4.39 -8.49
CA ARG A 185 -12.96 -4.52 -9.46
C ARG A 185 -13.88 -5.69 -9.13
N ASP A 186 -13.33 -6.85 -8.80
CA ASP A 186 -14.12 -8.04 -8.53
C ASP A 186 -14.90 -7.88 -7.20
N ALA A 187 -14.31 -7.22 -6.20
CA ALA A 187 -15.00 -6.83 -4.97
C ALA A 187 -16.15 -5.84 -5.23
N ALA A 188 -15.90 -4.77 -5.99
CA ALA A 188 -16.94 -3.78 -6.35
C ALA A 188 -18.08 -4.41 -7.16
N ALA A 189 -17.75 -5.33 -8.08
CA ALA A 189 -18.75 -6.07 -8.83
C ALA A 189 -19.61 -6.99 -7.94
N GLY A 190 -19.00 -7.63 -6.93
CA GLY A 190 -19.71 -8.43 -5.94
C GLY A 190 -20.70 -7.61 -5.12
N ILE A 191 -20.25 -6.49 -4.56
CA ILE A 191 -21.11 -5.55 -3.81
C ILE A 191 -22.26 -5.05 -4.69
N TYR A 192 -21.98 -4.65 -5.94
CA TYR A 192 -23.01 -4.21 -6.86
C TYR A 192 -24.06 -5.30 -7.15
N ALA A 193 -23.63 -6.56 -7.29
CA ALA A 193 -24.54 -7.68 -7.50
C ALA A 193 -25.48 -7.91 -6.33
N GLU A 194 -24.93 -7.85 -5.12
CA GLU A 194 -25.66 -8.05 -3.87
C GLU A 194 -26.65 -6.91 -3.61
N LEU A 195 -26.22 -5.66 -3.79
CA LEU A 195 -27.08 -4.46 -3.65
C LEU A 195 -28.26 -4.44 -4.63
N ARG A 196 -28.09 -4.99 -5.84
CA ARG A 196 -29.13 -5.05 -6.87
C ARG A 196 -29.92 -6.36 -6.88
N GLY A 197 -29.57 -7.33 -6.03
CA GLY A 197 -30.20 -8.66 -6.02
C GLY A 197 -30.12 -9.37 -7.37
N LEU A 198 -29.05 -9.14 -8.15
CA LEU A 198 -28.95 -9.63 -9.52
C LEU A 198 -28.85 -11.16 -9.55
N LYS A 199 -29.67 -11.80 -10.39
CA LYS A 199 -29.55 -13.24 -10.66
C LYS A 199 -28.24 -13.52 -11.40
N ALA A 200 -27.67 -14.72 -11.17
CA ALA A 200 -26.37 -15.12 -11.74
C ALA A 200 -26.32 -15.02 -13.28
N ALA A 201 -27.44 -15.23 -13.98
CA ALA A 201 -27.54 -15.11 -15.43
C ALA A 201 -27.39 -13.66 -15.92
N GLU A 202 -28.07 -12.71 -15.27
CA GLU A 202 -27.99 -11.28 -15.58
C GLU A 202 -26.62 -10.69 -15.21
N PHE A 203 -26.05 -11.17 -14.09
CA PHE A 203 -24.71 -10.79 -13.68
C PHE A 203 -23.64 -11.15 -14.71
N LYS A 204 -23.81 -12.29 -15.39
CA LYS A 204 -22.92 -12.78 -16.45
C LYS A 204 -23.15 -12.06 -17.79
N ALA A 205 -24.40 -11.73 -18.11
CA ALA A 205 -24.73 -10.99 -19.33
C ALA A 205 -24.15 -9.56 -19.34
N SER A 206 -24.18 -8.87 -18.20
CA SER A 206 -23.64 -7.50 -18.05
C SER A 206 -22.13 -7.45 -17.72
N GLU A 207 -21.44 -8.60 -17.70
CA GLU A 207 -20.04 -8.70 -17.23
C GLU A 207 -19.09 -7.76 -17.99
N LYS A 208 -19.16 -7.71 -19.32
CA LYS A 208 -18.23 -6.91 -20.13
C LYS A 208 -18.39 -5.42 -19.84
N THR A 209 -19.61 -4.90 -19.93
CA THR A 209 -19.91 -3.48 -19.72
C THR A 209 -19.58 -3.05 -18.29
N ARG A 210 -20.00 -3.84 -17.29
CA ARG A 210 -19.69 -3.58 -15.88
C ARG A 210 -18.18 -3.55 -15.63
N ARG A 211 -17.44 -4.50 -16.21
CA ARG A 211 -15.99 -4.59 -16.06
C ARG A 211 -15.28 -3.33 -16.55
N TYR A 212 -15.63 -2.83 -17.74
CA TYR A 212 -15.01 -1.62 -18.28
C TYR A 212 -15.37 -0.39 -17.46
N ILE A 213 -16.64 -0.24 -17.06
CA ILE A 213 -17.10 0.89 -16.24
C ILE A 213 -16.39 0.90 -14.88
N VAL A 214 -16.39 -0.22 -14.16
CA VAL A 214 -15.76 -0.31 -12.83
C VAL A 214 -14.24 -0.08 -12.95
N ALA A 215 -13.57 -0.66 -13.95
CA ALA A 215 -12.14 -0.42 -14.17
C ALA A 215 -11.83 1.04 -14.50
N ALA A 216 -12.66 1.70 -15.32
CA ALA A 216 -12.48 3.12 -15.67
C ALA A 216 -12.69 4.02 -14.46
N ILE A 217 -13.74 3.79 -13.65
CA ILE A 217 -14.00 4.53 -12.41
C ILE A 217 -12.85 4.34 -11.43
N TRP A 218 -12.42 3.09 -11.21
CA TRP A 218 -11.34 2.76 -10.28
C TRP A 218 -10.01 3.39 -10.70
N PHE A 219 -9.68 3.31 -12.00
CA PHE A 219 -8.48 3.93 -12.53
C PHE A 219 -8.52 5.46 -12.38
N THR A 220 -9.63 6.08 -12.77
CA THR A 220 -9.81 7.54 -12.71
C THR A 220 -9.73 8.03 -11.27
N SER A 221 -10.41 7.38 -10.33
CA SER A 221 -10.35 7.78 -8.91
C SER A 221 -8.94 7.64 -8.34
N SER A 222 -8.23 6.56 -8.67
CA SER A 222 -6.85 6.38 -8.22
C SER A 222 -5.89 7.43 -8.82
N LEU A 223 -6.11 7.84 -10.07
CA LEU A 223 -5.31 8.86 -10.74
C LEU A 223 -5.56 10.25 -10.13
N LEU A 224 -6.82 10.60 -9.87
CA LEU A 224 -7.16 11.86 -9.20
C LEU A 224 -6.50 11.95 -7.83
N LEU A 225 -6.62 10.89 -7.01
CA LEU A 225 -5.95 10.83 -5.71
C LEU A 225 -4.42 10.96 -5.82
N ALA A 226 -3.81 10.36 -6.85
CA ALA A 226 -2.37 10.45 -7.08
C ALA A 226 -1.90 11.86 -7.50
N ILE A 227 -2.76 12.63 -8.18
CA ILE A 227 -2.48 14.01 -8.58
C ILE A 227 -2.65 14.96 -7.39
N GLU A 228 -3.70 14.78 -6.59
CA GLU A 228 -3.99 15.64 -5.44
C GLU A 228 -3.04 15.39 -4.25
N THR A 229 -2.54 14.16 -4.11
CA THR A 229 -1.73 13.80 -2.94
C THR A 229 -0.24 13.97 -3.19
N GLU A 230 0.39 14.89 -2.46
CA GLU A 230 1.84 15.12 -2.56
C GLU A 230 2.67 14.39 -1.51
N ASN A 231 2.08 14.13 -0.34
CA ASN A 231 2.74 13.45 0.78
C ASN A 231 2.30 11.98 0.89
N ILE A 232 3.22 11.06 0.58
CA ILE A 232 3.00 9.61 0.67
C ILE A 232 2.79 9.18 2.14
N GLY A 233 3.38 9.89 3.11
CA GLY A 233 3.24 9.59 4.53
C GLY A 233 1.79 9.68 5.02
N VAL A 234 1.06 10.71 4.58
CA VAL A 234 -0.36 10.89 4.89
C VAL A 234 -1.19 9.71 4.36
N VAL A 235 -0.93 9.31 3.12
CA VAL A 235 -1.61 8.15 2.50
C VAL A 235 -1.32 6.87 3.25
N ILE A 236 -0.06 6.62 3.63
CA ILE A 236 0.34 5.45 4.41
C ILE A 236 -0.39 5.40 5.75
N LYS A 237 -0.54 6.52 6.45
CA LYS A 237 -1.26 6.57 7.73
C LYS A 237 -2.74 6.22 7.57
N TYR A 238 -3.43 6.77 6.56
CA TYR A 238 -4.82 6.42 6.28
C TYR A 238 -4.98 4.97 5.81
N LEU A 239 -4.13 4.48 4.92
CA LEU A 239 -4.17 3.08 4.48
C LEU A 239 -3.84 2.11 5.62
N GLY A 240 -2.92 2.49 6.51
CA GLY A 240 -2.57 1.70 7.68
C GLY A 240 -3.68 1.62 8.73
N SER A 241 -4.55 2.64 8.83
CA SER A 241 -5.77 2.53 9.65
C SER A 241 -6.67 1.44 9.09
N VAL A 242 -6.98 1.49 7.79
CA VAL A 242 -7.78 0.47 7.10
C VAL A 242 -7.14 -0.92 7.19
N ALA A 243 -5.81 -1.01 7.10
CA ALA A 243 -5.09 -2.26 7.29
C ALA A 243 -5.31 -2.86 8.69
N SER A 244 -5.36 -2.04 9.74
CA SER A 244 -5.65 -2.50 11.10
C SER A 244 -7.04 -3.15 11.21
N ALA A 245 -8.04 -2.60 10.51
CA ALA A 245 -9.35 -3.23 10.40
C ALA A 245 -9.28 -4.55 9.59
N ASN A 246 -8.54 -4.57 8.48
CA ASN A 246 -8.32 -5.75 7.65
C ASN A 246 -7.58 -6.90 8.35
N ILE A 247 -6.71 -6.61 9.30
CA ILE A 247 -5.88 -7.62 9.99
C ILE A 247 -6.61 -8.17 11.23
N PHE A 248 -7.28 -7.32 12.00
CA PHE A 248 -7.86 -7.71 13.28
C PHE A 248 -9.39 -7.73 13.24
N PHE A 249 -10.01 -6.63 12.81
CA PHE A 249 -11.46 -6.46 12.91
C PHE A 249 -12.24 -7.48 12.08
N TYR A 250 -11.95 -7.59 10.77
CA TYR A 250 -12.70 -8.52 9.91
C TYR A 250 -12.49 -10.00 10.27
N PRO A 251 -11.26 -10.50 10.51
CA PRO A 251 -11.07 -11.87 10.98
C PRO A 251 -11.76 -12.15 12.32
N GLY A 252 -11.77 -11.20 13.25
CA GLY A 252 -12.47 -11.32 14.54
C GLY A 252 -13.98 -11.49 14.36
N ILE A 253 -14.61 -10.67 13.50
CA ILE A 253 -16.04 -10.79 13.18
C ILE A 253 -16.33 -12.08 12.43
N CYS A 254 -15.52 -12.45 11.43
CA CYS A 254 -15.70 -13.69 10.69
C CYS A 254 -15.63 -14.90 11.62
N LEU A 255 -14.70 -14.93 12.57
CA LEU A 255 -14.61 -15.99 13.56
C LEU A 255 -15.87 -16.07 14.43
N LEU A 256 -16.37 -14.92 14.92
CA LEU A 256 -17.59 -14.85 15.70
C LEU A 256 -18.80 -15.37 14.91
N GLN A 257 -18.96 -14.95 13.66
CA GLN A 257 -20.04 -15.38 12.78
C GLN A 257 -19.97 -16.88 12.48
N VAL A 258 -18.78 -17.43 12.27
CA VAL A 258 -18.59 -18.88 12.06
C VAL A 258 -18.99 -19.67 13.30
N VAL A 259 -18.64 -19.19 14.50
CA VAL A 259 -19.02 -19.84 15.76
C VAL A 259 -20.54 -19.81 15.96
N LEU A 260 -21.17 -18.63 15.82
CA LEU A 260 -22.62 -18.46 15.99
C LEU A 260 -23.43 -19.26 14.96
N LYS A 261 -22.94 -19.37 13.72
CA LYS A 261 -23.59 -20.19 12.69
C LYS A 261 -23.48 -21.69 12.96
N LYS A 262 -22.38 -22.13 13.58
CA LYS A 262 -22.14 -23.55 13.89
C LYS A 262 -22.85 -24.00 15.17
N ASP A 263 -22.93 -23.12 16.17
CA ASP A 263 -23.49 -23.41 17.49
C ASP A 263 -24.17 -22.15 18.04
N PRO A 264 -25.40 -21.85 17.61
CA PRO A 264 -26.11 -20.61 17.97
C PRO A 264 -26.42 -20.53 19.47
N ASP A 265 -26.57 -21.67 20.15
CA ASP A 265 -26.82 -21.74 21.59
C ASP A 265 -25.52 -21.75 22.42
N LEU A 266 -24.35 -21.71 21.78
CA LEU A 266 -23.02 -21.79 22.41
C LEU A 266 -22.86 -22.96 23.40
N LYS A 267 -23.54 -24.09 23.11
CA LYS A 267 -23.61 -25.25 24.03
C LYS A 267 -22.32 -26.06 24.06
N LEU A 268 -21.52 -26.04 23.00
CA LEU A 268 -20.23 -26.73 23.00
C LEU A 268 -19.23 -25.99 23.88
N ARG A 269 -18.53 -26.73 24.75
CA ARG A 269 -17.53 -26.19 25.70
C ARG A 269 -16.44 -25.30 25.08
N ARG A 270 -16.17 -25.43 23.77
CA ARG A 270 -15.18 -24.60 23.05
C ARG A 270 -15.80 -23.34 22.40
N SER A 271 -17.08 -23.36 22.05
CA SER A 271 -17.77 -22.26 21.37
C SER A 271 -17.74 -20.93 22.14
N PRO A 272 -18.02 -20.85 23.46
CA PRO A 272 -17.99 -19.57 24.17
C PRO A 272 -16.57 -18.98 24.23
N PHE A 273 -15.54 -19.82 24.37
CA PHE A 273 -14.15 -19.34 24.35
C PHE A 273 -13.75 -18.76 22.98
N LEU A 274 -14.12 -19.44 21.89
CA LEU A 274 -13.84 -18.93 20.53
C LEU A 274 -14.65 -17.66 20.21
N ALA A 275 -15.88 -17.56 20.71
CA ALA A 275 -16.71 -16.36 20.56
C ALA A 275 -16.10 -15.17 21.31
N ILE A 276 -15.71 -15.35 22.58
CA ILE A 276 -15.02 -14.32 23.38
C ILE A 276 -13.71 -13.89 22.69
N TYR A 277 -12.94 -14.85 22.18
CA TYR A 277 -11.71 -14.56 21.46
C TYR A 277 -11.97 -13.73 20.18
N GLY A 278 -13.00 -14.08 19.40
CA GLY A 278 -13.41 -13.30 18.22
C GLY A 278 -13.84 -11.87 18.58
N ILE A 279 -14.62 -11.69 19.65
CA ILE A 279 -15.03 -10.38 20.17
C ILE A 279 -13.80 -9.57 20.62
N LEU A 280 -12.86 -10.20 21.33
CA LEU A 280 -11.66 -9.54 21.81
C LEU A 280 -10.79 -9.05 20.65
N ILE A 281 -10.54 -9.90 19.65
CA ILE A 281 -9.78 -9.51 18.45
C ILE A 281 -10.50 -8.38 17.71
N ALA A 282 -11.83 -8.47 17.54
CA ALA A 282 -12.60 -7.43 16.88
C ALA A 282 -12.53 -6.10 17.65
N GLY A 283 -12.63 -6.15 18.99
CA GLY A 283 -12.50 -4.99 19.86
C GLY A 283 -11.12 -4.33 19.78
N VAL A 284 -10.05 -5.13 19.84
CA VAL A 284 -8.68 -4.63 19.64
C VAL A 284 -8.51 -4.03 18.25
N GLY A 285 -9.02 -4.68 17.21
CA GLY A 285 -8.99 -4.17 15.84
C GLY A 285 -9.71 -2.84 15.67
N ALA A 286 -10.90 -2.70 16.26
CA ALA A 286 -11.67 -1.46 16.26
C ALA A 286 -10.95 -0.34 17.03
N PHE A 287 -10.35 -0.66 18.18
CA PHE A 287 -9.56 0.27 18.96
C PHE A 287 -8.32 0.75 18.20
N CYS A 288 -7.53 -0.17 17.65
CA CYS A 288 -6.36 0.16 16.82
C CYS A 288 -6.77 1.00 15.61
N PHE A 289 -7.84 0.61 14.90
CA PHE A 289 -8.37 1.41 13.79
C PHE A 289 -8.70 2.84 14.23
N GLY A 290 -9.41 3.01 15.36
CA GLY A 290 -9.80 4.32 15.88
C GLY A 290 -8.61 5.19 16.28
N VAL A 291 -7.63 4.63 17.01
CA VAL A 291 -6.42 5.35 17.44
C VAL A 291 -5.58 5.78 16.24
N VAL A 292 -5.41 4.89 15.27
CA VAL A 292 -4.61 5.17 14.07
C VAL A 292 -5.30 6.21 13.19
N LEU A 293 -6.61 6.10 13.03
CA LEU A 293 -7.37 7.09 12.28
C LEU A 293 -7.31 8.47 12.96
N PHE A 294 -7.46 8.51 14.28
CA PHE A 294 -7.38 9.74 15.06
C PHE A 294 -6.01 10.41 14.93
N THR A 295 -4.93 9.63 15.08
CA THR A 295 -3.56 10.14 14.90
C THR A 295 -3.31 10.63 13.47
N ALA A 296 -3.81 9.93 12.44
CA ALA A 296 -3.71 10.38 11.06
C ALA A 296 -4.43 11.71 10.80
N ILE A 297 -5.60 11.92 11.40
CA ILE A 297 -6.38 13.17 11.28
C ILE A 297 -5.68 14.32 12.01
N MET A 298 -5.20 14.07 13.23
CA MET A 298 -4.52 15.09 14.02
C MET A 298 -3.26 15.59 13.33
N ASP A 299 -2.46 14.69 12.77
CA ASP A 299 -1.23 15.04 12.08
C ASP A 299 -1.49 15.88 10.81
N ARG A 300 -2.54 15.54 10.05
CA ARG A 300 -2.99 16.36 8.90
C ARG A 300 -3.39 17.77 9.33
N SER A 301 -4.02 17.92 10.49
CA SER A 301 -4.42 19.24 11.00
C SER A 301 -3.22 20.11 11.42
N VAL A 302 -2.08 19.49 11.73
CA VAL A 302 -0.83 20.18 12.05
C VAL A 302 -0.12 20.59 10.75
N ASP A 303 0.01 19.68 9.77
CA ASP A 303 0.59 19.97 8.46
C ASP A 303 -0.12 21.14 7.76
N ILE A 304 -1.46 21.12 7.71
CA ILE A 304 -2.26 22.22 7.11
C ILE A 304 -1.98 23.56 7.83
N ARG A 305 -1.78 23.53 9.15
CA ARG A 305 -1.54 24.74 9.95
C ARG A 305 -0.15 25.31 9.70
N ILE A 306 0.85 24.45 9.53
CA ILE A 306 2.22 24.83 9.19
C ILE A 306 2.29 25.43 7.79
N ASP A 307 1.63 24.81 6.80
CA ASP A 307 1.56 25.34 5.43
C ASP A 307 0.87 26.72 5.38
N LEU A 308 -0.22 26.92 6.14
CA LEU A 308 -0.89 28.21 6.28
C LEU A 308 0.01 29.28 6.93
N CYS A 309 0.80 28.92 7.94
CA CYS A 309 1.77 29.84 8.55
C CYS A 309 2.91 30.23 7.60
N HIS A 310 3.39 29.30 6.75
CA HIS A 310 4.40 29.61 5.72
C HIS A 310 3.83 30.47 4.57
N LEU A 311 2.58 30.25 4.18
CA LEU A 311 1.86 31.12 3.25
C LEU A 311 1.63 32.53 3.85
N GLY A 312 1.30 32.62 5.15
CA GLY A 312 1.16 33.90 5.86
C GLY A 312 2.48 34.67 6.00
N ALA A 313 3.61 34.00 6.15
CA ALA A 313 4.93 34.62 6.27
C ALA A 313 5.51 35.12 4.93
N ASN A 314 5.16 34.47 3.80
CA ASN A 314 5.55 34.94 2.47
C ASN A 314 4.67 36.09 1.95
N VAL A 315 3.46 36.28 2.51
CA VAL A 315 2.60 37.43 2.17
C VAL A 315 3.00 38.69 2.93
N THR A 316 3.65 38.58 4.09
CA THR A 316 4.13 39.74 4.87
C THR A 316 5.53 40.23 4.51
N THR A 317 6.21 39.59 3.54
CA THR A 317 7.53 40.03 3.03
C THR A 317 7.48 40.68 1.64
N GLN A 318 6.28 40.93 1.10
CA GLN A 318 6.05 41.69 -0.14
C GLN A 318 5.13 42.92 0.03
N ALA A 319 5.04 43.49 1.23
CA ALA A 319 4.41 44.79 1.45
C ALA A 319 5.44 45.81 1.94
#